data_AF-A0A4Q4CTH4-F1
#
_entry.id   AF-A0A4Q4CTH4-F1
#
_cell.length_a   1.000
_cell.length_b   1.000
_cell.length_c   1.000
_cell.angle_alpha   90.00
_cell.angle_beta   90.00
_cell.angle_gamma   90.00
#
_symmetry.space_group_name_H-M   'P 1'
#
loop_
_entity.id
_entity.type
_entity.pdbx_description
1 polymer ?
#
loop_
_entity_poly.entity_id
_entity_poly.type
_entity_poly.pdbx_seq_one_letter_code
_entity_poly.pdbx_strand_id
1 'polypeptide(L)'
;MNPFTAAAFAWQSGMVFTLRSAQLWARPMEAHTVLTGYALEKQRAFTAGALAAGQAALSGAAAPAVFAAAVAPAHRRVKANMRKLTGG
;
A
#
# COMPACT_ATOMS: atom_id res chain seq x y z
N MET A 1 13.21 2.45 10.60
CA MET A 1 12.59 1.25 9.99
C MET A 1 13.67 0.20 9.83
N ASN A 2 13.41 -1.07 10.15
CA ASN A 2 14.41 -2.13 9.99
C ASN A 2 14.62 -2.42 8.48
N PRO A 3 15.86 -2.56 7.98
CA PRO A 3 16.15 -2.86 6.58
C PRO A 3 15.41 -4.11 6.05
N PHE A 4 15.22 -5.13 6.87
CA PHE A 4 14.47 -6.33 6.48
C PHE A 4 12.99 -6.06 6.24
N THR A 5 12.38 -5.16 7.02
CA THR A 5 10.98 -4.74 6.81
C THR A 5 10.82 -3.94 5.53
N ALA A 6 11.79 -3.08 5.21
CA ALA A 6 11.82 -2.33 3.97
C ALA A 6 11.99 -3.26 2.75
N ALA A 7 12.92 -4.21 2.83
CA ALA A 7 13.16 -5.20 1.78
C ALA A 7 11.93 -6.09 1.55
N ALA A 8 11.30 -6.59 2.61
CA ALA A 8 10.08 -7.38 2.51
C ALA A 8 8.92 -6.57 1.89
N PHE A 9 8.77 -5.30 2.27
CA PHE A 9 7.76 -4.42 1.69
C PHE A 9 8.02 -4.13 0.21
N ALA A 10 9.28 -3.89 -0.17
CA ALA A 10 9.67 -3.68 -1.56
C ALA A 10 9.38 -4.94 -2.41
N TRP A 11 9.77 -6.12 -1.93
CA TRP A 11 9.47 -7.40 -2.59
C TRP A 11 7.97 -7.62 -2.79
N GLN A 12 7.18 -7.46 -1.72
CA GLN A 12 5.72 -7.63 -1.80
C GLN A 12 5.09 -6.62 -2.76
N SER A 13 5.55 -5.38 -2.74
CA SER A 13 5.07 -4.34 -3.66
C SER A 13 5.37 -4.70 -5.11
N GLY A 14 6.57 -5.21 -5.39
CA GLY A 14 6.97 -5.71 -6.70
C GLY A 14 6.07 -6.86 -7.18
N MET A 15 5.85 -7.87 -6.32
CA MET A 15 4.97 -9.00 -6.65
C MET A 15 3.53 -8.56 -6.93
N VAL A 16 2.96 -7.69 -6.09
CA VAL A 16 1.60 -7.15 -6.30
C VAL A 16 1.52 -6.40 -7.63
N PHE A 17 2.53 -5.59 -7.96
CA PHE A 17 2.58 -4.88 -9.23
C PHE A 17 2.62 -5.85 -10.42
N THR A 18 3.51 -6.84 -10.39
CA THR A 18 3.64 -7.84 -11.45
C THR A 18 2.35 -8.62 -11.67
N LEU A 19 1.73 -9.13 -10.60
CA LEU A 19 0.50 -9.91 -10.68
C LEU A 19 -0.69 -9.07 -11.16
N ARG A 20 -0.84 -7.83 -10.66
CA ARG A 20 -1.88 -6.92 -11.14
C ARG A 20 -1.67 -6.52 -12.60
N SER A 21 -0.42 -6.36 -13.03
CA SER A 21 -0.10 -6.11 -14.43
C SER A 21 -0.52 -7.30 -15.29
N ALA A 22 -0.10 -8.52 -14.93
CA ALA A 22 -0.51 -9.74 -15.65
C ALA A 22 -2.04 -9.87 -15.76
N GLN A 23 -2.78 -9.54 -14.70
CA GLN A 23 -4.25 -9.54 -14.71
C GLN A 23 -4.84 -8.53 -15.72
N LEU A 24 -4.25 -7.32 -15.81
CA LEU A 24 -4.69 -6.30 -16.77
C LEU A 24 -4.43 -6.73 -18.22
N TRP A 25 -3.29 -7.37 -18.48
CA TRP A 25 -2.98 -7.94 -19.79
C TRP A 25 -3.96 -9.06 -20.17
N ALA A 26 -4.37 -9.89 -19.21
CA ALA A 26 -5.33 -10.98 -19.46
C ALA A 26 -6.77 -10.49 -19.69
N ARG A 27 -7.14 -9.31 -19.15
CA ARG A 27 -8.51 -8.76 -19.21
C ARG A 27 -8.51 -7.28 -19.62
N PRO A 28 -8.11 -6.96 -20.86
CA PRO A 28 -7.91 -5.57 -21.29
C PRO A 28 -9.20 -4.73 -21.27
N MET A 29 -10.36 -5.35 -21.52
CA MET A 29 -11.66 -4.66 -21.53
C MET A 29 -12.07 -4.12 -20.15
N GLU A 30 -11.58 -4.74 -19.07
CA GLU A 30 -11.86 -4.31 -17.69
C GLU A 30 -10.78 -3.36 -17.14
N ALA A 31 -9.70 -3.13 -17.90
CA ALA A 31 -8.49 -2.48 -17.41
C ALA A 31 -8.75 -1.08 -16.84
N HIS A 32 -9.59 -0.29 -17.50
CA HIS A 32 -9.89 1.08 -17.05
C HIS A 32 -10.55 1.09 -15.66
N THR A 33 -11.60 0.29 -15.48
CA THR A 33 -12.31 0.17 -14.19
C THR A 33 -11.39 -0.34 -13.08
N VAL A 34 -10.58 -1.36 -13.40
CA VAL A 34 -9.62 -1.96 -12.45
C VAL A 34 -8.53 -0.95 -12.06
N LEU A 35 -7.97 -0.21 -13.02
CA LEU A 35 -6.96 0.83 -12.74
C LEU A 35 -7.53 1.98 -11.90
N THR A 36 -8.76 2.41 -12.16
CA THR A 36 -9.45 3.40 -11.34
C THR A 36 -9.64 2.89 -9.92
N GLY A 37 -10.04 1.62 -9.75
CA GLY A 37 -10.09 0.97 -8.44
C GLY A 37 -8.74 1.01 -7.72
N TYR A 38 -7.64 0.75 -8.43
CA TYR A 38 -6.28 0.82 -7.86
C TYR A 38 -5.87 2.24 -7.46
N ALA A 39 -6.28 3.25 -8.22
CA ALA A 39 -6.02 4.66 -7.88
C ALA A 39 -6.76 5.03 -6.58
N LEU A 40 -8.03 4.66 -6.46
CA LEU A 40 -8.82 4.90 -5.25
C LEU A 40 -8.25 4.15 -4.03
N GLU A 41 -7.81 2.90 -4.18
CA GLU A 41 -7.12 2.17 -3.12
C GLU A 41 -5.87 2.91 -2.61
N LYS A 42 -5.06 3.47 -3.53
CA LYS A 42 -3.85 4.22 -3.18
C LYS A 42 -4.19 5.54 -2.50
N GLN A 43 -5.17 6.29 -3.01
CA GLN A 43 -5.63 7.54 -2.40
C GLN A 43 -6.19 7.33 -1.00
N ARG A 44 -6.97 6.26 -0.78
CA ARG A 44 -7.49 5.91 0.55
C ARG A 44 -6.38 5.58 1.54
N ALA A 45 -5.37 4.83 1.11
CA ALA A 45 -4.22 4.51 1.98
C ALA A 45 -3.40 5.76 2.30
N PHE A 46 -3.18 6.63 1.32
CA PHE A 46 -2.46 7.89 1.50
C PHE A 46 -3.19 8.83 2.48
N THR A 47 -4.47 9.08 2.26
CA THR A 47 -5.29 9.95 3.14
C THR A 47 -5.35 9.41 4.57
N ALA A 48 -5.56 8.11 4.75
CA ALA A 48 -5.50 7.48 6.07
C ALA A 48 -4.12 7.65 6.74
N GLY A 49 -3.03 7.58 5.96
CA GLY A 49 -1.67 7.80 6.44
C GLY A 49 -1.42 9.24 6.85
N ALA A 50 -1.87 10.20 6.04
CA ALA A 50 -1.75 11.63 6.31
C ALA A 50 -2.49 12.00 7.61
N LEU A 51 -3.71 11.49 7.80
CA LEU A 51 -4.49 11.71 9.03
C LEU A 51 -3.79 11.09 10.25
N ALA A 52 -3.33 9.84 10.16
CA ALA A 52 -2.64 9.17 11.26
C ALA A 52 -1.31 9.85 11.63
N ALA A 53 -0.56 10.30 10.63
CA ALA A 53 0.68 11.05 10.83
C ALA A 53 0.40 12.42 11.46
N GLY A 54 -0.63 13.13 10.99
CA GLY A 54 -1.08 14.40 11.57
C GLY A 54 -1.48 14.25 13.03
N GLN A 55 -2.25 13.21 13.36
CA GLN A 55 -2.63 12.92 14.73
C GLN A 55 -1.42 12.60 15.63
N ALA A 56 -0.47 11.80 15.14
CA ALA A 56 0.76 11.49 15.87
C ALA A 56 1.63 12.74 16.09
N ALA A 57 1.73 13.61 15.09
CA ALA A 57 2.48 14.86 15.20
C ALA A 57 1.82 15.80 16.23
N LEU A 58 0.49 15.94 16.20
CA LEU A 58 -0.27 16.74 17.15
C LEU A 58 -0.21 16.18 18.58
N SER A 59 -0.02 14.87 18.75
CA SER A 59 0.19 14.26 20.07
C SER A 59 1.65 14.39 20.58
N GLY A 60 2.51 15.13 19.89
CA GLY A 60 3.91 15.32 20.26
C GLY A 60 4.80 14.09 20.03
N ALA A 61 4.40 13.17 19.15
CA ALA A 61 5.21 12.00 18.85
C ALA A 61 6.51 12.39 18.13
N ALA A 62 7.59 11.64 18.41
CA ALA A 62 8.85 11.84 17.71
C ALA A 62 8.73 11.55 16.20
N ALA A 63 9.57 12.19 15.39
CA ALA A 63 9.53 12.06 13.93
C ALA A 63 9.52 10.61 13.40
N PRO A 64 10.27 9.64 13.97
CA PRO A 64 10.18 8.24 13.54
C PRO A 64 8.79 7.61 13.71
N ALA A 65 8.07 7.98 14.77
CA ALA A 65 6.72 7.49 15.04
C ALA A 65 5.68 8.12 14.10
N VAL A 66 5.82 9.41 13.80
CA VAL A 66 5.00 10.10 12.78
C VAL A 66 5.19 9.46 11.41
N PHE A 67 6.44 9.19 11.02
CA PHE A 67 6.74 8.52 9.76
C PHE A 67 6.16 7.10 9.72
N ALA A 68 6.30 6.33 10.81
CA ALA A 68 5.72 4.99 10.91
C ALA A 68 4.19 5.03 10.76
N ALA A 69 3.51 6.02 11.36
CA ALA A 69 2.08 6.23 11.21
C ALA A 69 1.68 6.57 9.77
N ALA A 70 2.48 7.39 9.08
CA ALA A 70 2.25 7.77 7.68
C ALA A 70 2.26 6.56 6.73
N VAL A 71 3.23 5.65 6.91
CA VAL A 71 3.45 4.52 5.98
C VAL A 71 2.66 3.27 6.33
N ALA A 72 2.21 3.11 7.58
CA ALA A 72 1.52 1.91 8.05
C ALA A 72 0.30 1.50 7.19
N PRO A 73 -0.57 2.42 6.71
CA PRO A 73 -1.68 2.05 5.82
C PRO A 73 -1.22 1.45 4.48
N ALA A 74 -0.13 1.96 3.91
CA ALA A 74 0.44 1.43 2.66
C ALA A 74 0.96 0.00 2.87
N HIS A 75 1.65 -0.26 3.97
CA HIS A 75 2.11 -1.60 4.35
C HIS A 75 0.95 -2.59 4.51
N ARG A 76 -0.11 -2.20 5.23
CA ARG A 76 -1.31 -3.04 5.40
C ARG A 76 -1.97 -3.37 4.06
N ARG A 77 -2.11 -2.38 3.18
CA ARG A 77 -2.69 -2.55 1.84
C ARG A 77 -1.87 -3.54 0.99
N VAL A 78 -0.55 -3.38 0.93
CA VAL A 78 0.32 -4.27 0.15
C VAL A 78 0.24 -5.70 0.67
N LYS A 79 0.29 -5.89 2.00
CA LYS A 79 0.15 -7.21 2.62
C LYS A 79 -1.20 -7.86 2.32
N ALA A 80 -2.29 -7.11 2.40
CA ALA A 80 -3.62 -7.60 2.08
C ALA A 80 -3.75 -7.99 0.58
N ASN A 81 -3.23 -7.16 -0.31
CA ASN A 81 -3.22 -7.43 -1.75
C ASN A 81 -2.39 -8.65 -2.11
N MET A 82 -1.22 -8.82 -1.49
CA MET A 82 -0.38 -9.99 -1.69
C MET A 82 -1.17 -11.27 -1.35
N ARG A 83 -1.81 -11.33 -0.17
CA ARG A 83 -2.66 -12.46 0.23
C ARG A 83 -3.78 -12.72 -0.76
N LYS A 84 -4.49 -11.68 -1.18
CA LYS A 84 -5.61 -11.82 -2.13
C LYS A 84 -5.16 -12.39 -3.48
N LEU A 85 -3.96 -12.02 -3.95
CA LEU A 85 -3.45 -12.43 -5.26
C LEU A 85 -2.79 -13.81 -5.24
N THR A 86 -2.30 -14.26 -4.08
CA THR A 86 -1.67 -15.59 -3.93
C THR A 86 -2.61 -16.65 -3.34
N GLY A 87 -3.92 -16.40 -3.32
CA GLY A 87 -4.92 -17.39 -2.88
C GLY A 87 -4.96 -17.63 -1.37
N GLY A 88 -4.80 -16.56 -0.58
CA GLY A 88 -4.96 -16.62 0.88
C GLY A 88 -6.34 -17.06 1.34
#